data_AF-A0AAV7QLK2-F1
#
_entry.id   AF-A0AAV7QLK2-F1
#
_cell.length_a   1.000
_cell.length_b   1.000
_cell.length_c   1.000
_cell.angle_alpha   90.00
_cell.angle_beta   90.00
_cell.angle_gamma   90.00
#
_symmetry.space_group_name_H-M   'P 1'
#
loop_
_entity.id
_entity.type
_entity.pdbx_description
1 polymer ?
#
loop_
_entity_poly.entity_id
_entity_poly.type
_entity_poly.pdbx_seq_one_letter_code
_entity_poly.pdbx_strand_id
1 'polypeptide(L)'
;SEFLQKTISHLSNDLPSTCIWGGDMNCVPQIDMDRSHTPITASPITKNSQMLRQWISDRRLTDTWRHLHPRDQEYSYYSPVHLPHTRIDLILTSQDITHRIT
;
A
#
# COMPACT_ATOMS: atom_id res chain seq x y z
N SER A 1 -7.30 3.38 -12.54
CA SER A 1 -8.51 4.07 -12.04
C SER A 1 -8.19 5.54 -11.84
N GLU A 2 -9.03 6.45 -12.33
CA GLU A 2 -8.83 7.90 -12.17
C GLU A 2 -9.00 8.35 -10.71
N PHE A 3 -9.76 7.60 -9.91
CA PHE A 3 -10.03 7.91 -8.50
C PHE A 3 -8.74 8.04 -7.69
N LEU A 4 -7.90 6.99 -7.67
CA LEU A 4 -6.66 6.99 -6.88
C LEU A 4 -5.73 8.14 -7.32
N GLN A 5 -5.64 8.38 -8.63
CA GLN A 5 -4.82 9.45 -9.18
C GLN A 5 -5.31 10.83 -8.73
N LYS A 6 -6.61 11.10 -8.85
CA LYS A 6 -7.23 12.35 -8.38
C LYS A 6 -7.03 12.52 -6.88
N THR A 7 -7.32 11.49 -6.09
CA THR A 7 -7.15 11.52 -4.63
C THR A 7 -5.71 11.84 -4.23
N ILE A 8 -4.72 11.15 -4.82
CA ILE A 8 -3.30 11.43 -4.56
C ILE A 8 -2.91 12.86 -4.95
N SER A 9 -3.38 13.36 -6.09
CA SER A 9 -3.10 14.73 -6.53
C SER A 9 -3.69 15.78 -5.59
N HIS A 10 -4.92 15.59 -5.10
CA HIS A 10 -5.53 16.50 -4.12
C HIS A 10 -4.80 16.44 -2.77
N LEU A 11 -4.61 15.24 -2.22
CA LEU A 11 -3.89 15.03 -0.97
C LEU A 11 -2.45 15.55 -1.04
N SER A 12 -1.86 15.57 -2.23
CA SER A 12 -0.52 16.09 -2.41
C SER A 12 -0.42 17.57 -2.00
N ASN A 13 -1.44 18.38 -2.23
CA ASN A 13 -1.36 19.79 -1.87
C ASN A 13 -1.74 20.06 -0.40
N ASP A 14 -2.54 19.17 0.20
CA ASP A 14 -3.25 19.47 1.45
C ASP A 14 -2.87 18.58 2.64
N LEU A 15 -2.03 17.56 2.43
CA LEU A 15 -1.64 16.65 3.52
C LEU A 15 -0.80 17.39 4.59
N PRO A 16 -1.23 17.35 5.87
CA PRO A 16 -0.43 17.87 6.97
C PRO A 16 0.91 17.13 7.10
N SER A 17 1.90 17.81 7.67
CA SER A 17 3.23 17.23 7.95
C SER A 17 3.15 15.99 8.83
N THR A 18 2.22 15.99 9.79
CA THR A 18 1.93 14.89 10.69
C THR A 18 0.58 14.30 10.31
N CYS A 19 0.55 13.07 9.81
CA CYS A 19 -0.69 12.45 9.35
C CYS A 19 -0.72 10.94 9.50
N ILE A 20 -1.94 10.41 9.61
CA ILE A 20 -2.26 8.99 9.45
C ILE A 20 -3.20 8.91 8.26
N TRP A 21 -2.93 8.00 7.34
CA TRP A 21 -3.77 7.73 6.18
C TRP A 21 -4.01 6.23 6.06
N GLY A 22 -5.20 5.80 5.69
CA GLY A 22 -5.46 4.38 5.52
C GLY A 22 -6.77 4.06 4.83
N GLY A 23 -6.88 2.82 4.39
CA GLY A 23 -8.05 2.29 3.70
C GLY A 23 -7.72 1.14 2.74
N ASP A 24 -8.74 0.69 2.02
CA ASP A 24 -8.61 -0.24 0.90
C ASP A 24 -8.10 0.52 -0.33
N MET A 25 -6.84 0.28 -0.69
CA MET A 25 -6.19 0.91 -1.82
C MET A 25 -6.50 0.20 -3.14
N ASN A 26 -7.01 -1.04 -3.07
CA ASN A 26 -7.20 -1.95 -4.19
C ASN A 26 -5.92 -2.05 -5.07
N CYS A 27 -4.76 -1.97 -4.42
CA CYS A 27 -3.44 -1.89 -5.02
C CYS A 27 -2.47 -2.72 -4.21
N VAL A 28 -1.65 -3.53 -4.89
CA VAL A 28 -0.60 -4.35 -4.26
C VAL A 28 0.74 -3.59 -4.30
N PRO A 29 1.24 -3.04 -3.17
CA PRO A 29 2.44 -2.22 -3.17
C PRO A 29 3.71 -3.00 -3.55
N GLN A 30 3.93 -4.18 -2.97
CA GLN A 30 5.10 -5.02 -3.26
C GLN A 30 4.63 -6.44 -3.64
N ILE A 31 4.69 -6.80 -4.91
CA ILE A 31 4.13 -8.09 -5.40
C ILE A 31 4.73 -9.30 -4.68
N ASP A 32 6.04 -9.26 -4.43
CA ASP A 32 6.81 -10.30 -3.77
C ASP A 32 6.41 -10.54 -2.30
N MET A 33 5.85 -9.52 -1.64
CA MET A 33 5.55 -9.55 -0.20
C MET A 33 4.06 -9.40 0.14
N ASP A 34 3.29 -8.77 -0.75
CA ASP A 34 1.90 -8.38 -0.55
C ASP A 34 0.95 -9.18 -1.44
N ARG A 35 1.44 -10.23 -2.11
CA ARG A 35 0.63 -11.17 -2.88
C ARG A 35 1.15 -12.59 -2.69
N SER A 36 0.25 -13.52 -2.39
CA SER A 36 0.62 -14.93 -2.31
C SER A 36 1.05 -15.46 -3.67
N HIS A 37 2.16 -16.20 -3.71
CA HIS A 37 2.60 -16.88 -4.92
C HIS A 37 1.57 -17.94 -5.34
N THR A 38 0.97 -17.73 -6.52
CA THR A 38 0.24 -18.80 -7.23
C THR A 38 0.98 -19.08 -8.55
N PRO A 39 1.12 -20.35 -8.98
CA PRO A 39 1.88 -20.71 -10.18
C PRO A 39 1.42 -20.03 -11.48
N ILE A 40 0.22 -19.46 -11.46
CA ILE A 40 -0.54 -19.04 -12.65
C ILE A 40 -0.48 -17.52 -12.88
N THR A 41 -0.04 -16.70 -11.91
CA THR A 41 -0.25 -15.24 -12.01
C THR A 41 0.95 -14.38 -11.59
N ALA A 42 2.06 -14.46 -12.35
CA ALA A 42 3.10 -13.44 -12.36
C ALA A 42 2.66 -12.19 -13.15
N SER A 43 1.49 -11.63 -12.82
CA SER A 43 1.02 -10.41 -13.46
C SER A 43 1.93 -9.25 -13.05
N PRO A 44 2.32 -8.36 -13.98
CA PRO A 44 3.17 -7.23 -13.67
C PRO A 44 2.48 -6.26 -12.69
N ILE A 45 3.28 -5.45 -12.00
CA ILE A 45 2.76 -4.39 -11.12
C ILE A 45 1.88 -3.43 -11.91
N THR A 46 0.71 -3.11 -11.36
CA THR A 46 -0.23 -2.20 -12.02
C THR A 46 0.27 -0.75 -11.95
N LYS A 47 -0.16 0.09 -12.89
CA LYS A 47 0.15 1.54 -12.87
C LYS A 47 -0.31 2.20 -11.56
N ASN A 48 -1.48 1.81 -11.06
CA ASN A 48 -2.01 2.34 -9.80
C ASN A 48 -1.11 1.97 -8.61
N SER A 49 -0.63 0.73 -8.56
CA SER A 49 0.29 0.28 -7.51
C SER A 49 1.65 0.99 -7.60
N GLN A 50 2.18 1.22 -8.80
CA GLN A 50 3.39 2.02 -9.00
C GLN A 50 3.20 3.45 -8.50
N MET A 51 2.08 4.10 -8.85
CA MET A 51 1.76 5.45 -8.41
C MET A 51 1.61 5.56 -6.90
N LEU A 52 0.93 4.59 -6.26
CA LEU A 52 0.82 4.53 -4.81
C LEU A 52 2.20 4.43 -4.14
N ARG A 53 3.08 3.53 -4.62
CA ARG A 53 4.46 3.42 -4.11
C ARG A 53 5.24 4.70 -4.26
N GLN A 54 5.14 5.35 -5.42
CA GLN A 54 5.85 6.60 -5.68
C GLN A 54 5.38 7.69 -4.72
N TRP A 55 4.07 7.82 -4.53
CA TRP A 55 3.50 8.78 -3.59
C TRP A 55 3.92 8.52 -2.14
N ILE A 56 3.92 7.25 -1.69
CA ILE A 56 4.44 6.86 -0.37
C ILE A 56 5.89 7.32 -0.22
N SER A 57 6.72 7.07 -1.23
CA SER A 57 8.13 7.48 -1.25
C SER A 57 8.31 9.00 -1.22
N ASP A 58 7.63 9.72 -2.12
CA ASP A 58 7.73 11.18 -2.24
C ASP A 58 7.30 11.91 -0.97
N ARG A 59 6.32 11.33 -0.26
CA ARG A 59 5.80 11.84 1.01
C ARG A 59 6.50 11.32 2.24
N ARG A 60 7.48 10.44 2.06
CA ARG A 60 8.18 9.80 3.17
C ARG A 60 7.20 9.12 4.13
N LEU A 61 6.09 8.60 3.62
CA LEU A 61 5.13 7.87 4.45
C LEU A 61 5.69 6.49 4.78
N THR A 62 5.32 6.00 5.95
CA THR A 62 5.68 4.66 6.42
C THR A 62 4.45 3.77 6.36
N ASP A 63 4.56 2.64 5.67
CA ASP A 63 3.60 1.54 5.81
C ASP A 63 3.80 0.89 7.18
N THR A 64 2.84 1.12 8.07
CA THR A 64 2.93 0.72 9.48
C THR A 64 3.04 -0.78 9.68
N TRP A 65 2.30 -1.56 8.89
CA TRP A 65 2.36 -3.02 8.94
C TRP A 65 3.73 -3.51 8.51
N ARG A 66 4.23 -3.00 7.37
CA ARG A 66 5.55 -3.41 6.85
C ARG A 66 6.71 -2.93 7.72
N HIS A 67 6.51 -1.84 8.48
CA HIS A 67 7.47 -1.37 9.47
C HIS A 67 7.65 -2.37 10.62
N LEU A 68 6.54 -2.90 11.17
CA LEU A 68 6.56 -3.91 12.24
C LEU A 68 6.93 -5.31 11.72
N HIS A 69 6.47 -5.63 10.50
CA HIS A 69 6.57 -6.95 9.89
C HIS A 69 7.33 -6.89 8.55
N PRO A 70 8.65 -6.63 8.57
CA PRO A 70 9.43 -6.39 7.35
C PRO A 70 9.50 -7.61 6.43
N ARG A 71 9.28 -8.83 6.95
CA ARG A 71 9.42 -10.09 6.21
C ARG A 71 8.17 -10.96 6.25
N ASP A 72 7.19 -10.64 7.07
CA ASP A 72 6.00 -11.50 7.19
C ASP A 72 5.07 -11.27 6.00
N GLN A 73 4.47 -12.35 5.52
CA GLN A 73 3.50 -12.30 4.42
C GLN A 73 2.12 -12.55 4.98
N GLU A 74 1.42 -11.46 5.30
CA GLU A 74 0.00 -11.47 5.66
C GLU A 74 -0.81 -10.67 4.65
N TYR A 75 -2.07 -11.03 4.50
CA TYR A 75 -2.95 -10.54 3.45
C TYR A 75 -4.28 -10.09 4.05
N SER A 76 -4.88 -9.07 3.43
CA SER A 76 -6.14 -8.47 3.90
C SER A 76 -7.33 -8.83 3.01
N TYR A 77 -7.07 -9.33 1.80
CA TYR A 77 -8.09 -9.68 0.81
C TYR A 77 -7.78 -11.02 0.14
N TYR A 78 -8.83 -11.81 -0.10
CA TYR A 78 -8.80 -13.02 -0.92
C TYR A 78 -9.66 -12.82 -2.16
N SER A 79 -9.09 -13.07 -3.35
CA SER A 79 -9.86 -13.08 -4.59
C SER A 79 -10.38 -14.49 -4.89
N PRO A 80 -11.70 -14.75 -4.81
CA PRO A 80 -12.24 -16.07 -5.15
C PRO A 80 -12.12 -16.39 -6.65
N VAL A 81 -12.00 -15.37 -7.51
CA VAL A 81 -11.92 -15.53 -8.97
C VAL A 81 -10.48 -15.72 -9.43
N HIS A 82 -9.55 -14.94 -8.90
CA HIS A 82 -8.15 -15.00 -9.33
C HIS A 82 -7.31 -15.95 -8.48
N LEU A 83 -7.81 -16.31 -7.28
CA LEU A 83 -7.22 -17.20 -6.27
C LEU A 83 -6.05 -16.67 -5.40
N PRO A 84 -5.34 -15.55 -5.67
CA PRO A 84 -4.31 -15.11 -4.74
C PRO A 84 -4.95 -14.38 -3.55
N HIS A 85 -4.22 -14.43 -2.44
CA HIS A 85 -4.37 -13.51 -1.34
C HIS A 85 -3.50 -12.28 -1.60
N THR A 86 -4.02 -11.10 -1.26
CA THR A 86 -3.33 -9.82 -1.43
C THR A 86 -3.48 -8.93 -0.21
N ARG A 87 -2.44 -8.15 0.10
CA ARG A 87 -2.51 -7.06 1.07
C ARG A 87 -2.78 -5.75 0.34
N ILE A 88 -4.02 -5.27 0.44
CA ILE A 88 -4.50 -4.05 -0.24
C ILE A 88 -5.07 -3.02 0.73
N ASP A 89 -5.30 -3.42 1.98
CA ASP A 89 -5.64 -2.53 3.09
C ASP A 89 -4.34 -2.03 3.74
N LEU A 90 -4.12 -0.72 3.69
CA LEU A 90 -2.90 -0.09 4.18
C LEU A 90 -3.24 0.92 5.28
N ILE A 91 -2.35 1.00 6.27
CA ILE A 91 -2.25 2.13 7.20
C ILE A 91 -0.86 2.74 7.02
N LEU A 92 -0.83 4.02 6.67
CA LEU A 92 0.35 4.82 6.43
C LEU A 92 0.46 5.93 7.48
N THR A 93 1.68 6.23 7.90
CA THR A 93 1.97 7.35 8.81
C THR A 93 3.09 8.23 8.30
N SER A 94 3.08 9.51 8.67
CA SER A 94 4.27 10.35 8.53
C SER A 94 5.40 9.88 9.46
N GLN A 95 6.66 10.10 9.07
CA GLN A 95 7.83 9.53 9.78
C GLN A 95 7.95 9.99 11.23
N ASP A 96 7.50 11.22 11.52
CA ASP A 96 7.58 11.83 12.83
C ASP A 96 6.75 11.08 13.88
N ILE A 97 5.73 10.33 13.48
CA ILE A 97 4.90 9.52 14.41
C ILE A 97 5.13 8.02 14.27
N THR A 98 5.93 7.57 13.30
CA THR A 98 6.22 6.13 13.08
C THR A 98 6.77 5.45 14.33
N HIS A 99 7.61 6.15 15.12
CA HIS A 99 8.18 5.63 16.37
C HIS A 99 7.15 5.29 17.46
N ARG A 100 5.89 5.69 17.29
CA ARG A 100 4.78 5.39 18.21
C ARG A 100 4.07 4.08 17.87
N ILE A 101 4.44 3.45 16.76
CA ILE A 101 3.92 2.15 16.34
C ILE A 101 4.80 1.08 16.99
N THR A 102 4.20 0.23 17.82
CA THR A 102 4.90 -0.78 18.63
C THR A 102 4.21 -2.12 18.52
#